data_AF-A0A7C4GDG3-F1
#
_entry.id   AF-A0A7C4GDG3-F1
#
_cell.length_a   1.000
_cell.length_b   1.000
_cell.length_c   1.000
_cell.angle_alpha   90.00
_cell.angle_beta   90.00
_cell.angle_gamma   90.00
#
_symmetry.space_group_name_H-M   'P 1'
#
loop_
_entity.id
_entity.type
_entity.pdbx_description
1 polymer ?
#
loop_
_entity_poly.entity_id
_entity_poly.type
_entity_poly.pdbx_seq_one_letter_code
_entity_poly.pdbx_strand_id
1 'polypeptide(L)'
;MKALAAVFAALLALNSGCNLLNQDDEFKPRGTPFTLNPDITVSALLGSDTGYSPVGMFNAEMRGRSRTGQIVEETLVGGLFFIPGTKGVQNLIIIKPQIVRFGPAETTYVIGCFCCNSSLSAPDPADRFTIGPVTDNADLRKIVNICADRDITFHTSLVQDAVWQVTDGSGLTRAMEDSLRAMPPDTLRTCGKKPTGVGPALPRPDIRRLKAR
;
A
#
# COMPACT_ATOMS: atom_id res chain seq x y z
N MET A 1 -49.37 -7.55 -33.07
CA MET A 1 -47.93 -7.59 -32.72
C MET A 1 -47.34 -6.19 -32.46
N LYS A 2 -47.99 -5.35 -31.63
CA LYS A 2 -47.44 -4.03 -31.21
C LYS A 2 -47.38 -3.85 -29.68
N ALA A 3 -47.98 -4.76 -28.91
CA ALA A 3 -48.04 -4.69 -27.45
C ALA A 3 -46.84 -5.33 -26.74
N LEU A 4 -46.03 -6.15 -27.42
CA LEU A 4 -44.90 -6.87 -26.79
C LEU A 4 -43.60 -6.03 -26.73
N ALA A 5 -43.50 -4.97 -27.52
CA ALA A 5 -42.30 -4.12 -27.57
C ALA A 5 -42.22 -3.07 -26.44
N ALA A 6 -43.35 -2.73 -25.80
CA ALA A 6 -43.40 -1.71 -24.74
C ALA A 6 -42.96 -2.24 -23.37
N VAL A 7 -43.05 -3.55 -23.12
CA VAL A 7 -42.69 -4.16 -21.82
C VAL A 7 -41.17 -4.33 -21.66
N PHE A 8 -40.44 -4.53 -22.76
CA PHE A 8 -38.98 -4.69 -22.72
C PHE A 8 -38.21 -3.38 -22.48
N ALA A 9 -38.78 -2.23 -22.87
CA ALA A 9 -38.17 -0.92 -22.62
C ALA A 9 -38.31 -0.46 -21.15
N ALA A 10 -39.34 -0.91 -20.44
CA ALA A 10 -39.55 -0.56 -19.03
C ALA A 10 -38.66 -1.38 -18.06
N LEU A 11 -38.28 -2.62 -18.41
CA LEU A 11 -37.38 -3.43 -17.58
C LEU A 11 -35.89 -3.05 -17.70
N LEU A 12 -35.46 -2.46 -18.83
CA LEU A 12 -34.08 -1.96 -18.97
C LEU A 12 -33.83 -0.63 -18.25
N ALA A 13 -34.88 0.15 -17.94
CA ALA A 13 -34.75 1.40 -17.19
C ALA A 13 -34.68 1.20 -15.66
N LEU A 14 -35.09 0.04 -15.14
CA LEU A 14 -35.15 -0.23 -13.70
C LEU A 14 -33.86 -0.84 -13.10
N ASN A 15 -32.93 -1.35 -13.93
CA ASN A 15 -31.65 -1.87 -13.42
C ASN A 15 -30.51 -0.84 -13.39
N SER A 16 -30.66 0.32 -14.04
CA SER A 16 -29.65 1.39 -14.02
C SER A 16 -29.95 2.49 -13.00
N GLY A 17 -31.12 2.45 -12.35
CA GLY A 17 -31.59 3.50 -11.43
C GLY A 17 -31.11 3.36 -9.99
N CYS A 18 -30.57 2.21 -9.58
CA CYS A 18 -30.23 1.99 -8.16
C CYS A 18 -28.86 2.55 -7.74
N ASN A 19 -27.97 2.88 -8.68
CA ASN A 19 -26.65 3.45 -8.34
C ASN A 19 -26.63 4.98 -8.21
N LEU A 20 -27.74 5.67 -8.51
CA LEU A 20 -27.83 7.14 -8.43
C LEU A 20 -28.20 7.67 -7.03
N LEU A 21 -28.59 6.78 -6.09
CA LEU A 21 -29.01 7.18 -4.75
C LEU A 21 -27.98 6.90 -3.64
N ASN A 22 -26.88 6.21 -3.94
CA ASN A 22 -25.80 5.89 -2.98
C ASN A 22 -24.46 6.56 -3.33
N GLN A 23 -24.49 7.74 -3.94
CA GLN A 23 -23.25 8.48 -4.25
C GLN A 23 -22.49 8.99 -3.02
N ASP A 24 -23.06 8.86 -1.82
CA ASP A 24 -22.44 9.26 -0.55
C ASP A 24 -21.65 8.13 0.16
N ASP A 25 -21.65 6.91 -0.37
CA ASP A 25 -20.95 5.75 0.22
C ASP A 25 -19.49 5.60 -0.25
N GLU A 26 -18.88 6.65 -0.81
CA GLU A 26 -17.47 6.64 -1.16
C GLU A 26 -16.62 6.31 0.07
N PHE A 27 -15.75 5.30 -0.02
CA PHE A 27 -14.85 4.94 1.08
C PHE A 27 -14.00 6.16 1.48
N LYS A 28 -14.09 6.53 2.76
CA LYS A 28 -13.32 7.63 3.36
C LYS A 28 -12.19 7.07 4.22
N PRO A 29 -10.93 7.47 4.02
CA PRO A 29 -9.84 7.16 4.92
C PRO A 29 -10.18 7.50 6.37
N ARG A 30 -10.08 6.52 7.26
CA ARG A 30 -10.29 6.67 8.72
C ARG A 30 -9.16 5.97 9.46
N GLY A 31 -8.93 6.41 10.69
CA GLY A 31 -8.01 5.76 11.61
C GLY A 31 -7.20 6.73 12.43
N THR A 32 -5.99 6.32 12.81
CA THR A 32 -5.13 7.09 13.72
C THR A 32 -4.35 8.13 12.92
N PRO A 33 -4.39 9.43 13.28
CA PRO A 33 -3.58 10.45 12.61
C PRO A 33 -2.10 10.08 12.60
N PHE A 34 -1.45 10.21 11.44
CA PHE A 34 0.00 10.05 11.32
C PHE A 34 0.66 11.42 11.45
N THR A 35 1.70 11.51 12.27
CA THR A 35 2.50 12.73 12.42
C THR A 35 3.90 12.44 11.94
N LEU A 36 4.33 13.17 10.90
CA LEU A 36 5.72 13.14 10.45
C LEU A 36 6.65 13.65 11.55
N ASN A 37 7.89 13.16 11.54
CA ASN A 37 8.98 13.74 12.32
C ASN A 37 9.02 15.27 12.09
N PRO A 38 8.95 16.09 13.17
CA PRO A 38 8.91 17.55 13.07
C PRO A 38 10.18 18.16 12.46
N ASP A 39 11.28 17.40 12.41
CA ASP A 39 12.52 17.82 11.77
C ASP A 39 12.49 17.67 10.24
N ILE A 40 11.43 17.08 9.67
CA ILE A 40 11.23 16.98 8.22
C ILE A 40 10.23 18.05 7.76
N THR A 41 10.58 18.74 6.67
CA THR A 41 9.63 19.57 5.92
C THR A 41 9.30 18.88 4.60
N VAL A 42 8.04 18.54 4.40
CA VAL A 42 7.53 18.10 3.10
C VAL A 42 7.03 19.32 2.32
N SER A 43 7.63 19.58 1.16
CA SER A 43 7.26 20.68 0.27
C SER A 43 6.18 20.27 -0.74
N ALA A 44 6.14 19.00 -1.12
CA ALA A 44 5.12 18.45 -2.00
C ALA A 44 4.90 16.95 -1.75
N LEU A 45 3.66 16.52 -1.92
CA LEU A 45 3.28 15.12 -2.08
C LEU A 45 2.36 15.06 -3.31
N LEU A 46 2.83 14.41 -4.37
CA LEU A 46 2.20 14.42 -5.69
C LEU A 46 1.95 12.98 -6.16
N GLY A 47 1.01 12.78 -7.08
CA GLY A 47 1.00 11.57 -7.89
C GLY A 47 2.28 11.49 -8.72
N SER A 48 2.64 10.30 -9.20
CA SER A 48 3.81 10.13 -10.05
C SER A 48 3.61 9.00 -11.06
N ASP A 49 3.99 9.28 -12.30
CA ASP A 49 4.17 8.29 -13.37
C ASP A 49 5.63 7.84 -13.47
N THR A 50 6.51 8.34 -12.60
CA THR A 50 7.94 8.04 -12.65
C THR A 50 8.28 6.81 -11.82
N GLY A 51 9.16 5.98 -12.38
CA GLY A 51 9.74 4.84 -11.71
C GLY A 51 8.81 3.64 -11.57
N TYR A 52 9.42 2.47 -11.41
CA TYR A 52 8.73 1.27 -10.96
C TYR A 52 9.01 1.13 -9.46
N SER A 53 7.96 0.93 -8.66
CA SER A 53 8.11 0.55 -7.26
C SER A 53 7.84 -0.94 -7.10
N PRO A 54 8.77 -1.73 -6.54
CA PRO A 54 8.53 -3.15 -6.25
C PRO A 54 7.50 -3.36 -5.13
N VAL A 55 7.06 -2.29 -4.47
CA VAL A 55 6.17 -2.33 -3.30
C VAL A 55 4.87 -1.56 -3.49
N GLY A 56 4.55 -1.18 -4.73
CA GLY A 56 3.31 -0.47 -5.10
C GLY A 56 2.95 -0.69 -6.55
N MET A 57 1.65 -0.64 -6.88
CA MET A 57 1.18 -0.61 -8.27
C MET A 57 1.17 0.82 -8.84
N PHE A 58 1.04 1.81 -7.97
CA PHE A 58 1.08 3.23 -8.27
C PHE A 58 2.16 3.91 -7.45
N ASN A 59 2.53 5.14 -7.82
CA ASN A 59 3.55 5.90 -7.11
C ASN A 59 3.03 7.27 -6.66
N ALA A 60 3.54 7.70 -5.52
CA ALA A 60 3.51 9.09 -5.10
C ALA A 60 4.95 9.62 -5.00
N GLU A 61 5.15 10.90 -5.32
CA GLU A 61 6.41 11.60 -5.11
C GLU A 61 6.31 12.47 -3.86
N MET A 62 7.16 12.19 -2.86
CA MET A 62 7.32 13.04 -1.69
C MET A 62 8.61 13.85 -1.83
N ARG A 63 8.47 15.17 -1.83
CA ARG A 63 9.58 16.13 -1.86
C ARG A 63 9.72 16.78 -0.51
N GLY A 64 10.95 16.87 -0.03
CA GLY A 64 11.19 17.45 1.27
C GLY A 64 12.67 17.62 1.61
N ARG A 65 12.92 18.12 2.81
CA ARG A 65 14.25 18.31 3.38
C ARG A 65 14.20 18.27 4.91
N SER A 66 15.35 18.02 5.51
CA SER A 66 15.56 18.16 6.95
C SER A 66 15.68 19.63 7.36
N ARG A 67 15.14 19.97 8.54
CA ARG A 67 15.23 21.27 9.20
C ARG A 67 16.50 21.43 10.04
N THR A 68 17.15 20.32 10.41
CA THR A 68 18.25 20.31 11.39
C THR A 68 19.63 20.40 10.76
N GLY A 69 19.72 20.38 9.42
CA GLY A 69 21.00 20.31 8.71
C GLY A 69 21.67 18.93 8.77
N GLN A 70 21.01 17.93 9.34
CA GLN A 70 21.44 16.53 9.37
C GLN A 70 20.49 15.65 8.53
N ILE A 71 20.91 14.43 8.19
CA ILE A 71 20.01 13.44 7.58
C ILE A 71 19.01 12.98 8.65
N VAL A 72 17.72 13.14 8.37
CA VAL A 72 16.62 12.66 9.20
C VAL A 72 15.88 11.56 8.46
N GLU A 73 15.65 10.44 9.15
CA GLU A 73 14.93 9.28 8.62
C GLU A 73 13.49 9.27 9.15
N GLU A 74 12.55 8.87 8.29
CA GLU A 74 11.16 8.63 8.64
C GLU A 74 10.69 7.31 8.05
N THR A 75 9.89 6.57 8.82
CA THR A 75 9.26 5.32 8.36
C THR A 75 7.79 5.60 8.06
N LEU A 76 7.45 5.62 6.78
CA LEU A 76 6.08 5.63 6.32
C LEU A 76 5.50 4.22 6.55
N VAL A 77 4.64 4.09 7.55
CA VAL A 77 4.12 2.79 7.98
C VAL A 77 3.11 2.19 6.99
N GLY A 78 3.01 0.86 6.97
CA GLY A 78 1.93 0.19 6.24
C GLY A 78 0.55 0.58 6.82
N GLY A 79 -0.42 0.79 5.95
CA GLY A 79 -1.75 1.29 6.27
C GLY A 79 -1.88 2.81 6.21
N LEU A 80 -0.79 3.56 5.97
CA LEU A 80 -0.83 5.01 5.84
C LEU A 80 -1.52 5.43 4.54
N PHE A 81 -2.50 6.33 4.63
CA PHE A 81 -3.18 6.92 3.48
C PHE A 81 -2.51 8.20 2.98
N PHE A 82 -2.61 8.46 1.68
CA PHE A 82 -2.48 9.77 1.07
C PHE A 82 -3.81 10.18 0.45
N ILE A 83 -4.32 11.34 0.84
CA ILE A 83 -5.65 11.83 0.51
C ILE A 83 -5.51 12.92 -0.55
N PRO A 84 -6.12 12.77 -1.75
CA PRO A 84 -6.01 13.76 -2.81
C PRO A 84 -6.77 15.05 -2.43
N GLY A 85 -6.23 16.19 -2.83
CA GLY A 85 -6.94 17.47 -2.77
C GLY A 85 -7.95 17.65 -3.91
N THR A 86 -7.80 16.89 -4.99
CA THR A 86 -8.69 16.90 -6.16
C THR A 86 -9.89 15.98 -5.92
N LYS A 87 -11.11 16.48 -6.12
CA LYS A 87 -12.32 15.65 -6.03
C LYS A 87 -12.37 14.64 -7.17
N GLY A 88 -12.75 13.41 -6.87
CA GLY A 88 -12.91 12.35 -7.88
C GLY A 88 -11.63 11.60 -8.22
N VAL A 89 -10.56 11.81 -7.45
CA VAL A 89 -9.29 11.09 -7.55
C VAL A 89 -9.22 10.04 -6.44
N GLN A 90 -8.65 8.88 -6.76
CA GLN A 90 -8.46 7.77 -5.82
C GLN A 90 -7.55 8.17 -4.65
N ASN A 91 -7.94 7.74 -3.43
CA ASN A 91 -7.01 7.77 -2.30
C ASN A 91 -5.87 6.76 -2.54
N LEU A 92 -4.70 7.01 -1.96
CA LEU A 92 -3.59 6.05 -2.01
C LEU A 92 -3.33 5.46 -0.63
N ILE A 93 -2.93 4.19 -0.58
CA ILE A 93 -2.51 3.51 0.65
C ILE A 93 -1.14 2.86 0.48
N ILE A 94 -0.29 2.98 1.49
CA ILE A 94 0.97 2.26 1.60
C ILE A 94 0.69 0.88 2.20
N ILE A 95 1.07 -0.21 1.53
CA ILE A 95 0.89 -1.57 2.07
C ILE A 95 2.14 -2.07 2.81
N LYS A 96 3.34 -1.78 2.29
CA LYS A 96 4.61 -2.13 2.95
C LYS A 96 5.29 -0.88 3.51
N PRO A 97 5.84 -0.91 4.74
CA PRO A 97 6.57 0.20 5.30
C PRO A 97 7.73 0.64 4.39
N GLN A 98 7.89 1.94 4.20
CA GLN A 98 8.93 2.55 3.37
C GLN A 98 9.69 3.59 4.16
N ILE A 99 11.02 3.60 3.99
CA ILE A 99 11.91 4.51 4.71
C ILE A 99 12.31 5.64 3.76
N VAL A 100 12.12 6.89 4.19
CA VAL A 100 12.56 8.09 3.49
C VAL A 100 13.62 8.82 4.32
N ARG A 101 14.63 9.39 3.65
CA ARG A 101 15.76 10.06 4.32
C ARG A 101 15.99 11.45 3.75
N PHE A 102 15.69 12.47 4.54
CA PHE A 102 15.84 13.85 4.07
C PHE A 102 17.11 14.46 4.64
N GLY A 103 17.99 14.92 3.74
CA GLY A 103 19.14 15.75 4.08
C GLY A 103 18.79 17.25 4.09
N PRO A 104 19.79 18.14 4.22
CA PRO A 104 19.57 19.60 4.22
C PRO A 104 19.06 20.14 2.87
N ALA A 105 19.50 19.50 1.77
CA ALA A 105 19.03 19.79 0.42
C ALA A 105 17.67 19.13 0.16
N GLU A 106 16.88 19.74 -0.73
CA GLU A 106 15.62 19.13 -1.17
C GLU A 106 15.89 17.80 -1.88
N THR A 107 15.16 16.78 -1.47
CA THR A 107 15.25 15.42 -2.00
C THR A 107 13.85 14.94 -2.38
N THR A 108 13.76 14.16 -3.46
CA THR A 108 12.53 13.53 -3.92
C THR A 108 12.60 12.03 -3.67
N TYR A 109 11.55 11.47 -3.08
CA TYR A 109 11.36 10.02 -2.92
C TYR A 109 10.13 9.56 -3.69
N VAL A 110 10.29 8.46 -4.43
CA VAL A 110 9.18 7.72 -5.04
C VAL A 110 8.68 6.71 -4.02
N ILE A 111 7.39 6.77 -3.70
CA ILE A 111 6.72 5.94 -2.70
C ILE A 111 5.74 5.02 -3.41
N GLY A 112 5.95 3.72 -3.28
CA GLY A 112 5.02 2.72 -3.80
C GLY A 112 3.72 2.70 -3.02
N CYS A 113 2.61 2.86 -3.71
CA CYS A 113 1.27 2.90 -3.14
C CYS A 113 0.30 2.00 -3.93
N PHE A 114 -0.90 1.83 -3.40
CA PHE A 114 -2.03 1.19 -4.05
C PHE A 114 -3.21 2.15 -4.04
N CYS A 115 -4.01 2.16 -5.10
CA CYS A 115 -5.18 3.01 -5.15
C CYS A 115 -6.33 2.42 -4.33
N CYS A 116 -7.17 3.27 -3.78
CA CYS A 116 -8.45 2.95 -3.16
C CYS A 116 -9.56 3.57 -4.00
N ASN A 117 -10.80 3.08 -3.90
CA ASN A 117 -11.95 3.65 -4.61
C ASN A 117 -11.89 3.45 -6.14
N SER A 118 -11.94 2.20 -6.64
CA SER A 118 -11.76 1.88 -8.08
C SER A 118 -12.69 2.62 -9.04
N SER A 119 -13.83 3.13 -8.56
CA SER A 119 -14.77 3.94 -9.33
C SER A 119 -14.28 5.36 -9.63
N LEU A 120 -13.23 5.83 -8.96
CA LEU A 120 -12.65 7.17 -9.14
C LEU A 120 -11.47 7.15 -10.12
N SER A 121 -11.04 8.32 -10.58
CA SER A 121 -9.87 8.43 -11.45
C SER A 121 -8.60 8.06 -10.71
N ALA A 122 -7.76 7.22 -11.33
CA ALA A 122 -6.39 7.02 -10.86
C ALA A 122 -5.64 8.36 -10.86
N PRO A 123 -4.69 8.56 -9.93
CA PRO A 123 -4.05 9.85 -9.78
C PRO A 123 -3.09 10.16 -10.92
N ASP A 124 -3.05 11.43 -11.30
CA ASP A 124 -2.09 11.97 -12.26
C ASP A 124 -0.87 12.63 -11.57
N PRO A 125 0.21 12.94 -12.30
CA PRO A 125 1.37 13.60 -11.71
C PRO A 125 1.15 15.03 -11.17
N ALA A 126 0.03 15.67 -11.52
CA ALA A 126 -0.33 17.01 -11.04
C ALA A 126 -1.18 16.97 -9.76
N ASP A 127 -1.81 15.83 -9.47
CA ASP A 127 -2.63 15.62 -8.28
C ASP A 127 -1.80 15.77 -7.01
N ARG A 128 -2.29 16.65 -6.13
CA ARG A 128 -1.67 16.93 -4.83
C ARG A 128 -2.34 16.11 -3.75
N PHE A 129 -1.52 15.59 -2.84
CA PHE A 129 -1.98 14.80 -1.73
C PHE A 129 -1.62 15.44 -0.39
N THR A 130 -2.39 15.07 0.62
CA THR A 130 -2.08 15.29 2.02
C THR A 130 -1.86 13.95 2.69
N ILE A 131 -1.01 13.92 3.71
CA ILE A 131 -0.81 12.73 4.53
C ILE A 131 -2.07 12.50 5.37
N GLY A 132 -2.68 11.34 5.19
CA GLY A 132 -3.88 10.91 5.90
C GLY A 132 -3.57 10.12 7.17
N PRO A 133 -4.60 9.49 7.77
CA PRO A 133 -4.43 8.60 8.90
C PRO A 133 -3.81 7.26 8.48
N VAL A 134 -3.33 6.50 9.48
CA VAL A 134 -3.10 5.07 9.36
C VAL A 134 -4.43 4.35 9.57
N THR A 135 -4.80 3.49 8.62
CA THR A 135 -6.09 2.80 8.59
C THR A 135 -6.45 2.07 9.88
N ASP A 136 -7.69 2.24 10.33
CA ASP A 136 -8.31 1.41 11.39
C ASP A 136 -9.19 0.26 10.82
N ASN A 137 -9.45 0.26 9.51
CA ASN A 137 -10.22 -0.78 8.83
C ASN A 137 -9.53 -2.14 9.04
N ALA A 138 -10.25 -3.10 9.62
CA ALA A 138 -9.71 -4.39 10.01
C ALA A 138 -9.16 -5.20 8.82
N ASP A 139 -9.83 -5.13 7.67
CA ASP A 139 -9.43 -5.88 6.48
C ASP A 139 -8.23 -5.25 5.78
N LEU A 140 -8.17 -3.91 5.67
CA LEU A 140 -6.96 -3.23 5.17
C LEU A 140 -5.76 -3.52 6.07
N ARG A 141 -5.92 -3.49 7.40
CA ARG A 141 -4.85 -3.91 8.34
C ARG A 141 -4.45 -5.37 8.13
N LYS A 142 -5.39 -6.25 7.81
CA LYS A 142 -5.09 -7.65 7.51
C LYS A 142 -4.23 -7.77 6.24
N ILE A 143 -4.56 -7.05 5.17
CA ILE A 143 -3.74 -6.98 3.94
C ILE A 143 -2.33 -6.50 4.28
N VAL A 144 -2.19 -5.37 4.99
CA VAL A 144 -0.91 -4.81 5.43
C VAL A 144 -0.08 -5.86 6.19
N ASN A 145 -0.70 -6.56 7.15
CA ASN A 145 -0.02 -7.55 7.97
C ASN A 145 0.42 -8.78 7.17
N ILE A 146 -0.40 -9.26 6.22
CA ILE A 146 -0.03 -10.38 5.34
C ILE A 146 1.11 -9.96 4.40
N CYS A 147 1.07 -8.75 3.85
CA CYS A 147 2.09 -8.29 2.89
C CYS A 147 3.41 -7.85 3.56
N ALA A 148 3.43 -7.65 4.89
CA ALA A 148 4.60 -7.16 5.61
C ALA A 148 5.83 -8.08 5.49
N ASP A 149 5.63 -9.39 5.37
CA ASP A 149 6.66 -10.43 5.27
C ASP A 149 6.61 -11.20 3.93
N ARG A 150 5.85 -10.71 2.96
CA ARG A 150 5.71 -11.30 1.61
C ARG A 150 6.41 -10.45 0.56
N ASP A 151 7.02 -11.10 -0.42
CA ASP A 151 7.51 -10.44 -1.63
C ASP A 151 6.31 -10.18 -2.55
N ILE A 152 6.02 -8.90 -2.78
CA ILE A 152 4.89 -8.45 -3.59
C ILE A 152 5.30 -7.94 -4.96
N THR A 153 6.60 -7.99 -5.31
CA THR A 153 7.16 -7.38 -6.53
C THR A 153 6.41 -7.82 -7.79
N PHE A 154 6.11 -9.11 -7.90
CA PHE A 154 5.39 -9.69 -9.04
C PHE A 154 3.91 -9.95 -8.77
N HIS A 155 3.38 -9.42 -7.66
CA HIS A 155 2.02 -9.65 -7.18
C HIS A 155 1.29 -8.34 -6.84
N THR A 156 1.76 -7.20 -7.34
CA THR A 156 1.16 -5.90 -7.07
C THR A 156 -0.29 -5.80 -7.56
N SER A 157 -0.64 -6.44 -8.67
CA SER A 157 -2.03 -6.51 -9.15
C SER A 157 -2.95 -7.25 -8.16
N LEU A 158 -2.51 -8.38 -7.61
CA LEU A 158 -3.27 -9.12 -6.59
C LEU A 158 -3.50 -8.27 -5.33
N VAL A 159 -2.48 -7.51 -4.90
CA VAL A 159 -2.61 -6.60 -3.76
C VAL A 159 -3.57 -5.44 -4.09
N GLN A 160 -3.51 -4.88 -5.30
CA GLN A 160 -4.43 -3.84 -5.76
C GLN A 160 -5.88 -4.32 -5.77
N ASP A 161 -6.14 -5.52 -6.29
CA ASP A 161 -7.47 -6.13 -6.31
C ASP A 161 -8.01 -6.34 -4.89
N ALA A 162 -7.16 -6.78 -3.96
CA ALA A 162 -7.52 -6.93 -2.55
C ALA A 162 -7.89 -5.59 -1.90
N VAL A 163 -7.14 -4.51 -2.19
CA VAL A 163 -7.44 -3.16 -1.68
C VAL A 163 -8.76 -2.65 -2.23
N TRP A 164 -9.02 -2.80 -3.53
CA TRP A 164 -10.30 -2.42 -4.14
C TRP A 164 -11.47 -3.25 -3.60
N GLN A 165 -11.28 -4.55 -3.37
CA GLN A 165 -12.32 -5.38 -2.76
C GLN A 165 -12.76 -4.87 -1.37
N VAL A 166 -11.83 -4.33 -0.58
CA VAL A 166 -12.14 -3.77 0.74
C VAL A 166 -12.73 -2.36 0.65
N THR A 167 -12.29 -1.56 -0.32
CA THR A 167 -12.69 -0.14 -0.42
C THR A 167 -13.96 0.09 -1.24
N ASP A 168 -14.29 -0.82 -2.16
CA ASP A 168 -15.47 -0.75 -3.03
C ASP A 168 -16.48 -1.89 -2.79
N GLY A 169 -16.06 -2.92 -2.06
CA GLY A 169 -16.85 -4.14 -1.84
C GLY A 169 -17.26 -4.35 -0.39
N SER A 170 -17.66 -5.58 -0.10
CA SER A 170 -18.13 -5.99 1.24
C SER A 170 -17.00 -6.38 2.21
N GLY A 171 -15.74 -6.08 1.88
CA GLY A 171 -14.56 -6.49 2.66
C GLY A 171 -13.75 -7.61 2.01
N LEU A 172 -12.67 -8.02 2.70
CA LEU A 172 -11.69 -8.98 2.18
C LEU A 172 -12.23 -10.42 2.26
N THR A 173 -12.36 -11.10 1.12
CA THR A 173 -12.84 -12.48 1.12
C THR A 173 -11.76 -13.47 1.57
N ARG A 174 -12.21 -14.65 2.02
CA ARG A 174 -11.30 -15.72 2.41
C ARG A 174 -10.38 -16.18 1.28
N ALA A 175 -10.92 -16.30 0.06
CA ALA A 175 -10.13 -16.69 -1.11
C ALA A 175 -9.02 -15.67 -1.40
N MET A 176 -9.32 -14.37 -1.33
CA MET A 176 -8.31 -13.31 -1.52
C MET A 176 -7.26 -13.34 -0.41
N GLU A 177 -7.68 -13.55 0.84
CA GLU A 177 -6.75 -13.71 1.97
C GLU A 177 -5.79 -14.89 1.75
N ASP A 178 -6.31 -16.05 1.32
CA ASP A 178 -5.51 -17.24 1.05
C ASP A 178 -4.54 -17.01 -0.14
N SER A 179 -4.97 -16.30 -1.19
CA SER A 179 -4.11 -15.89 -2.30
C SER A 179 -2.96 -14.98 -1.85
N LEU A 180 -3.24 -13.98 -1.01
CA LEU A 180 -2.20 -13.09 -0.47
C LEU A 180 -1.19 -13.87 0.40
N ARG A 181 -1.67 -14.84 1.20
CA ARG A 181 -0.80 -15.66 2.05
C ARG A 181 0.10 -16.62 1.26
N ALA A 182 -0.35 -17.03 0.08
CA ALA A 182 0.38 -17.92 -0.82
C ALA A 182 1.52 -17.23 -1.60
N MET A 183 1.64 -15.89 -1.52
CA MET A 183 2.78 -15.16 -2.08
C MET A 183 4.11 -15.66 -1.46
N PRO A 184 5.23 -15.56 -2.20
CA PRO A 184 6.54 -15.93 -1.67
C PRO A 184 6.93 -15.06 -0.46
N PRO A 185 7.75 -15.57 0.48
CA PRO A 185 8.27 -14.77 1.57
C PRO A 185 9.23 -13.69 1.06
N ASP A 186 9.27 -12.54 1.75
CA ASP A 186 10.21 -11.45 1.48
C ASP A 186 11.64 -11.84 1.88
N THR A 187 12.36 -12.46 0.96
CA THR A 187 13.74 -12.92 1.20
C THR A 187 14.74 -11.77 1.32
N LEU A 188 14.45 -10.61 0.70
CA LEU A 188 15.33 -9.44 0.74
C LEU A 188 15.43 -8.84 2.15
N ARG A 189 14.36 -8.91 2.95
CA ARG A 189 14.41 -8.54 4.38
C ARG A 189 15.26 -9.48 5.23
N THR A 190 15.34 -10.77 4.87
CA THR A 190 16.02 -11.77 5.70
C THR A 190 17.54 -11.72 5.62
N CYS A 191 18.11 -11.22 4.52
CA CYS A 191 19.57 -11.10 4.36
C CYS A 191 20.22 -10.02 5.25
N GLY A 192 19.44 -9.09 5.81
CA GLY A 192 19.94 -8.00 6.66
C GLY A 192 19.85 -8.24 8.17
N LYS A 193 19.00 -9.17 8.63
CA LYS A 193 18.98 -9.57 10.04
C LYS A 193 20.08 -10.60 10.27
N LYS A 194 21.24 -10.14 10.75
CA LYS A 194 22.25 -11.03 11.34
C LYS A 194 21.52 -11.92 12.37
N PRO A 195 21.54 -13.26 12.25
CA PRO A 195 20.85 -14.12 13.19
C PRO A 195 21.42 -13.84 14.59
N THR A 196 20.63 -13.19 15.45
CA THR A 196 21.00 -12.91 16.85
C THR A 196 20.85 -14.14 17.75
N GLY A 197 20.49 -15.29 17.17
CA GLY A 197 20.58 -16.57 17.85
C GLY A 197 21.98 -17.14 17.70
N VAL A 198 22.83 -16.93 18.71
CA VAL A 198 23.92 -17.87 19.00
C VAL A 198 23.24 -19.18 19.40
N GLY A 199 22.91 -20.02 18.41
CA GLY A 199 22.67 -21.42 18.68
C GLY A 199 23.92 -22.01 19.37
N PRO A 200 23.77 -22.96 20.29
CA PRO A 200 24.92 -23.57 20.95
C PRO A 200 25.89 -24.05 19.87
N ALA A 201 27.13 -23.56 19.96
CA ALA A 201 28.18 -23.91 19.02
C ALA A 201 28.21 -25.44 18.88
N LEU A 202 28.00 -25.93 17.66
CA LEU A 202 28.22 -27.34 17.37
C LEU A 202 29.66 -27.67 17.84
N PRO A 203 29.86 -28.75 18.61
CA PRO A 203 31.18 -29.12 19.07
C PRO A 203 32.09 -29.29 17.85
N ARG A 204 33.20 -28.56 17.83
CA ARG A 204 34.20 -28.69 16.76
C ARG A 204 34.63 -30.15 16.71
N PRO A 205 34.63 -30.79 15.53
CA PRO A 205 35.17 -32.13 15.41
C PRO A 205 36.63 -32.13 15.87
N ASP A 206 36.95 -33.00 16.82
CA ASP A 206 38.32 -33.17 17.31
C ASP A 206 39.19 -33.80 16.22
N ILE A 207 39.95 -32.95 15.53
CA ILE A 207 40.83 -33.34 14.42
C ILE A 207 42.01 -34.23 14.91
N ARG A 208 42.21 -34.37 16.23
CA ARG A 208 43.28 -35.23 16.77
C ARG A 208 43.02 -36.74 16.64
N ARG A 209 41.83 -37.17 16.20
CA ARG A 209 41.50 -38.60 16.01
C ARG A 209 41.81 -39.21 14.64
N LEU A 210 42.44 -38.47 13.72
CA LEU A 210 42.72 -38.97 12.35
C LEU A 210 44.15 -39.50 12.12
N LYS A 211 44.94 -39.76 13.17
CA LYS A 211 46.26 -40.41 13.05
C LYS A 211 46.35 -41.71 13.86
N ALA A 212 45.54 -42.69 13.52
CA ALA A 212 45.76 -44.09 13.89
C ALA A 212 44.84 -44.99 13.05
N ARG A 213 45.26 -45.31 11.83
CA ARG A 213 44.97 -46.56 11.10
C ARG A 213 45.73 -46.56 9.78
#